data_AF-A0A3S2JD76-F1
#
_entry.id   AF-A0A3S2JD76-F1
#
_cell.length_a   1.000
_cell.length_b   1.000
_cell.length_c   1.000
_cell.angle_alpha   90.00
_cell.angle_beta   90.00
_cell.angle_gamma   90.00
#
_symmetry.space_group_name_H-M   'P 1'
#
loop_
_entity.id
_entity.type
_entity.pdbx_description
1 polymer ?
#
loop_
_entity_poly.entity_id
_entity_poly.type
_entity_poly.pdbx_seq_one_letter_code
_entity_poly.pdbx_strand_id
1 'polypeptide(L)'
;AALAAALANGTIAAAGLDVFADEPNVPKALLDAPNTSLLPHVGSASDHTRRAMADLCVDNLVSWFTERRPLTPVPETVSVKARG
;
A
#
# COMPACT_ATOMS: atom_id res chain seq x y z
N ALA A 1 -9.93 -10.94 -12.95
CA ALA A 1 -10.10 -12.00 -13.97
C ALA A 1 -9.04 -11.93 -15.07
N ALA A 2 -8.82 -10.79 -15.72
CA ALA A 2 -7.91 -10.67 -16.87
C ALA A 2 -6.47 -11.16 -16.59
N LEU A 3 -5.87 -10.80 -15.46
CA LEU A 3 -4.50 -11.22 -15.11
C LEU A 3 -4.36 -12.74 -14.99
N ALA A 4 -5.25 -13.39 -14.25
CA ALA A 4 -5.23 -14.85 -14.09
C ALA A 4 -5.42 -15.58 -15.43
N ALA A 5 -6.31 -15.07 -16.29
CA ALA A 5 -6.51 -15.62 -17.63
C ALA A 5 -5.26 -15.44 -18.51
N ALA A 6 -4.60 -14.27 -18.45
CA ALA A 6 -3.37 -14.01 -19.19
C ALA A 6 -2.21 -14.94 -18.77
N LEU A 7 -2.12 -15.26 -17.47
CA LEU A 7 -1.15 -16.22 -16.94
C LEU A 7 -1.48 -17.65 -17.39
N ALA A 8 -2.75 -18.07 -17.25
CA ALA A 8 -3.20 -19.40 -17.64
C ALA A 8 -3.06 -19.68 -19.15
N ASN A 9 -3.33 -18.67 -19.98
CA ASN A 9 -3.23 -18.76 -21.45
C ASN A 9 -1.81 -18.52 -21.97
N GLY A 10 -0.82 -18.27 -21.10
CA GLY A 10 0.55 -17.96 -21.50
C GLY A 10 0.71 -16.64 -22.28
N THR A 11 -0.26 -15.73 -22.16
CA THR A 11 -0.15 -14.37 -22.74
C THR A 11 0.97 -13.57 -22.06
N ILE A 12 1.18 -13.80 -20.76
CA ILE A 12 2.34 -13.31 -20.03
C ILE A 12 3.05 -14.48 -19.35
N ALA A 13 4.37 -14.32 -19.18
CA ALA A 13 5.24 -15.40 -18.72
C ALA A 13 5.23 -15.61 -17.20
N ALA A 14 4.95 -14.58 -16.40
CA ALA A 14 4.89 -14.63 -14.93
C ALA A 14 4.31 -13.33 -14.34
N ALA A 15 3.96 -13.35 -13.05
CA ALA A 15 3.64 -12.12 -12.28
C ALA A 15 4.13 -12.21 -10.82
N GLY A 16 4.58 -11.08 -10.29
CA GLY A 16 4.81 -10.87 -8.86
C GLY A 16 3.78 -9.88 -8.33
N LEU A 17 3.06 -10.24 -7.26
CA LEU A 17 2.01 -9.40 -6.68
C LEU A 17 2.24 -9.28 -5.17
N ASP A 18 2.30 -8.04 -4.68
CA ASP A 18 2.25 -7.73 -3.24
C ASP A 18 0.89 -7.16 -2.83
N VAL A 19 0.02 -6.83 -3.79
CA VAL A 19 -1.30 -6.24 -3.54
C VAL A 19 -2.39 -6.97 -4.32
N PHE A 20 -3.61 -6.94 -3.79
CA PHE A 20 -4.79 -7.57 -4.41
C PHE A 20 -5.99 -6.63 -4.44
N ALA A 21 -6.95 -6.90 -5.33
CA ALA A 21 -8.11 -6.03 -5.51
C ALA A 21 -9.08 -6.03 -4.31
N ASP A 22 -9.12 -7.12 -3.54
CA ASP A 22 -10.00 -7.29 -2.37
C ASP A 22 -9.22 -7.94 -1.22
N GLU A 23 -8.31 -7.18 -0.60
CA GLU A 23 -7.47 -7.72 0.47
C GLU A 23 -8.28 -8.02 1.75
N PRO A 24 -8.01 -9.14 2.45
CA PRO A 24 -6.90 -10.08 2.24
C PRO A 24 -7.24 -11.25 1.27
N ASN A 25 -8.39 -11.19 0.59
CA ASN A 25 -8.88 -12.27 -0.26
C ASN A 25 -8.12 -12.34 -1.60
N VAL A 26 -7.36 -13.41 -1.79
CA VAL A 26 -6.67 -13.67 -3.06
C VAL A 26 -7.56 -14.55 -3.96
N PRO A 27 -7.83 -14.15 -5.21
CA PRO A 27 -8.56 -14.99 -6.15
C PRO A 27 -7.89 -16.36 -6.33
N LYS A 28 -8.65 -17.46 -6.18
CA LYS A 28 -8.12 -18.83 -6.33
C LYS A 28 -7.34 -19.04 -7.63
N ALA A 29 -7.81 -18.46 -8.74
CA ALA A 29 -7.16 -18.55 -10.03
C ALA A 29 -5.74 -17.93 -10.08
N LEU A 30 -5.43 -16.97 -9.20
CA LEU A 30 -4.06 -16.44 -9.06
C LEU A 30 -3.22 -17.34 -8.15
N LEU A 31 -3.81 -17.92 -7.09
CA LEU A 31 -3.12 -18.90 -6.23
C LEU A 31 -2.74 -20.18 -6.99
N ASP A 32 -3.60 -20.62 -7.91
CA ASP A 32 -3.38 -21.81 -8.73
C ASP A 32 -2.46 -21.55 -9.94
N ALA A 33 -2.08 -20.30 -10.22
CA ALA A 33 -1.28 -19.97 -11.39
C ALA A 33 0.16 -20.51 -11.23
N PRO A 34 0.73 -21.19 -12.25
CA PRO A 34 1.98 -21.92 -12.10
C PRO A 34 3.22 -21.03 -11.96
N ASN A 35 3.10 -19.75 -12.28
CA ASN A 35 4.18 -18.79 -12.53
C ASN A 35 3.95 -17.47 -11.78
N THR A 36 3.47 -17.55 -10.54
CA THR A 36 3.25 -16.38 -9.68
C THR A 36 4.03 -16.44 -8.38
N SER A 37 4.55 -15.28 -7.96
CA SER A 37 5.01 -15.04 -6.60
C SER A 37 4.04 -14.06 -5.93
N LEU A 38 3.42 -14.48 -4.83
CA LEU A 38 2.34 -13.75 -4.18
C LEU A 38 2.75 -13.43 -2.73
N LEU A 39 2.67 -12.16 -2.36
CA LEU A 39 3.04 -11.67 -1.04
C LEU A 39 1.85 -10.93 -0.38
N PRO A 40 1.70 -11.01 0.95
CA PRO A 40 0.54 -10.44 1.65
C PRO A 40 0.77 -8.97 2.06
N HIS A 41 0.94 -8.07 1.09
CA HIS A 41 1.10 -6.62 1.29
C HIS A 41 2.23 -6.26 2.26
N VAL A 42 3.43 -6.79 1.99
CA VAL A 42 4.60 -6.65 2.87
C VAL A 42 5.66 -5.67 2.34
N GLY A 43 5.37 -4.91 1.27
CA GLY A 43 6.34 -4.02 0.63
C GLY A 43 7.00 -3.00 1.56
N SER A 44 6.32 -2.56 2.63
CA SER A 44 6.88 -1.68 3.66
C SER A 44 7.13 -2.35 5.01
N ALA A 45 6.89 -3.67 5.12
CA ALA A 45 6.76 -4.39 6.39
C ALA A 45 8.11 -4.77 7.05
N SER A 46 9.14 -3.93 6.93
CA SER A 46 10.33 -4.04 7.77
C SER A 46 10.14 -3.28 9.08
N ASP A 47 10.74 -3.75 10.17
CA ASP A 47 10.69 -3.06 11.47
C ASP A 47 11.15 -1.60 11.36
N HIS A 48 12.24 -1.36 10.62
CA HIS A 48 12.79 -0.03 10.44
C HIS A 48 11.82 0.90 9.69
N THR A 49 11.32 0.45 8.53
CA THR A 49 10.40 1.25 7.70
C THR A 49 9.08 1.51 8.42
N ARG A 50 8.51 0.50 9.09
CA ARG A 50 7.26 0.66 9.83
C ARG A 50 7.39 1.61 11.02
N ARG A 51 8.54 1.62 11.71
CA ARG A 51 8.85 2.59 12.78
C ARG A 51 8.95 4.00 12.20
N ALA A 52 9.73 4.22 11.15
CA ALA A 52 9.87 5.54 10.53
C ALA A 52 8.53 6.11 10.01
N MET A 53 7.65 5.26 9.43
CA MET A 53 6.30 5.66 9.04
C MET A 53 5.44 6.06 10.25
N ALA A 54 5.54 5.30 11.36
CA ALA A 54 4.81 5.62 12.60
C ALA A 54 5.30 6.94 13.22
N ASP A 55 6.61 7.16 13.25
CA ASP A 55 7.21 8.41 13.72
C ASP A 55 6.70 9.59 12.88
N LEU A 56 6.72 9.49 11.54
CA LEU A 56 6.18 10.54 10.67
C LEU A 56 4.68 10.81 10.89
N CYS A 57 3.87 9.77 11.14
CA CYS A 57 2.45 9.94 11.47
C CYS A 57 2.27 10.72 12.80
N VAL A 58 3.05 10.39 13.83
CA VAL A 58 3.02 11.08 15.12
C VAL A 58 3.50 12.52 14.98
N ASP A 59 4.61 12.74 14.28
CA ASP A 59 5.18 14.07 14.06
C ASP A 59 4.22 15.00 13.29
N ASN A 60 3.45 14.46 12.34
CA ASN A 60 2.38 15.21 11.68
C ASN A 60 1.30 15.70 12.66
N LEU A 61 0.90 14.87 13.64
CA LEU A 61 -0.07 15.27 14.68
C LEU A 61 0.53 16.30 15.62
N VAL A 62 1.77 16.09 16.07
CA VAL A 62 2.47 17.05 16.93
C VAL A 62 2.55 18.41 16.24
N SER A 63 3.07 18.45 15.01
CA SER A 63 3.20 19.68 14.22
C SER A 63 1.84 20.35 13.96
N TRP A 64 0.78 19.57 13.72
CA TRP A 64 -0.57 20.12 13.56
C TRP A 64 -1.04 20.92 14.78
N PHE A 65 -0.80 20.43 15.99
CA PHE A 65 -1.26 21.10 17.21
C PHE A 65 -0.29 22.17 17.72
N THR A 66 1.01 22.05 17.45
CA THR A 66 2.03 23.01 17.90
C THR A 66 2.33 24.10 16.88
N GLU A 67 2.51 23.74 15.62
CA GLU A 67 2.86 24.64 14.50
C GLU A 67 1.66 25.02 13.62
N ARG A 68 0.47 24.46 13.90
CA ARG A 68 -0.78 24.72 13.15
C ARG A 68 -0.68 24.32 11.67
N ARG A 69 0.20 23.36 11.34
CA ARG A 69 0.34 22.75 10.01
C ARG A 69 0.89 21.31 10.13
N PRO A 70 0.52 20.38 9.23
CA PRO A 70 1.14 19.07 9.17
C PRO A 70 2.48 19.14 8.41
N LEU A 71 3.36 18.17 8.62
CA LEU A 71 4.63 18.05 7.90
C LEU A 71 4.43 17.61 6.45
N THR A 72 3.54 16.65 6.23
CA THR A 72 3.28 16.02 4.92
C THR A 72 1.78 15.88 4.69
N PRO A 73 1.05 16.99 4.42
CA PRO A 73 -0.36 16.92 4.05
C PRO A 73 -0.54 16.17 2.72
N VAL A 74 -1.68 15.50 2.56
CA VAL A 74 -2.06 14.97 1.25
C VAL A 74 -2.39 16.12 0.29
N PRO A 75 -2.18 15.95 -1.03
CA PRO A 75 -2.44 16.99 -2.03
C PRO A 75 -3.86 17.59 -1.95
N GLU A 76 -4.86 16.78 -1.64
CA GLU A 76 -6.27 17.16 -1.55
C GLU A 76 -6.56 18.12 -0.40
N THR A 77 -5.70 18.19 0.63
CA THR A 77 -5.93 18.96 1.85
C THR A 77 -4.85 20.00 2.15
N VAL A 78 -4.01 20.36 1.18
CA VAL A 78 -2.91 21.34 1.37
C VAL A 78 -3.37 22.71 1.88
N SER A 79 -4.64 23.07 1.64
CA SER A 79 -5.25 24.34 2.05
C SER A 79 -5.98 24.26 3.39
N VAL A 80 -6.11 23.07 3.99
CA VAL A 80 -6.83 22.87 5.25
C VAL A 80 -6.00 23.45 6.39
N LYS A 81 -6.63 24.34 7.17
CA LYS A 81 -6.00 25.02 8.30
C LYS A 81 -6.45 24.40 9.63
N ALA A 82 -5.55 24.40 10.60
CA ALA A 82 -5.90 24.03 11.96
C ALA A 82 -7.00 24.96 12.50
N ARG A 83 -8.08 24.38 13.03
CA ARG A 83 -9.11 25.14 13.73
C ARG A 83 -8.55 25.66 15.05
N GLY A 84 -8.98 26.87 15.41
CA GLY A 84 -8.54 27.61 16.61
C GLY A 84 -8.81 26.84 17.88
#